data_AF-A0A167V8P4-F1
#
_entry.id   AF-A0A167V8P4-F1
#
_cell.length_a   1.000
_cell.length_b   1.000
_cell.length_c   1.000
_cell.angle_alpha   90.00
_cell.angle_beta   90.00
_cell.angle_gamma   90.00
#
_symmetry.space_group_name_H-M   'P 1'
#
loop_
_entity.id
_entity.type
_entity.pdbx_description
1 polymer ?
#
loop_
_entity_poly.entity_id
_entity_poly.type
_entity_poly.pdbx_seq_one_letter_code
_entity_poly.pdbx_strand_id
1 'polypeptide(L)'
;ICWIPGHRDIEGNEAVDIEAKKAVTVGSSADKDLPVMFRSKKPLPLSKSAAKQAYAARLKVRSAIMFSKLPRHISFCRIDNSAPSNKYQKLVRKLARPQASIIAQL
;
A
#
# COMPACT_ATOMS: atom_id res chain seq x y z
N ILE A 1 18.14 -5.17 32.31
CA ILE A 1 17.55 -5.12 30.95
C ILE A 1 17.93 -3.76 30.37
N CYS A 2 18.61 -3.71 29.23
CA CYS A 2 18.98 -2.46 28.56
C CYS A 2 18.36 -2.43 27.17
N TRP A 3 17.68 -1.34 26.83
CA TRP A 3 17.16 -1.11 25.48
C TRP A 3 18.25 -0.47 24.63
N ILE A 4 18.48 -1.06 23.47
CA ILE A 4 19.51 -0.64 22.52
C ILE A 4 18.81 -0.07 21.27
N PRO A 5 19.28 1.05 20.70
CA PRO A 5 18.71 1.58 19.47
C PRO A 5 18.95 0.62 18.30
N GLY A 6 17.89 0.29 17.55
CA GLY A 6 17.99 -0.51 16.34
C GLY A 6 18.64 0.26 15.19
N HIS A 7 19.23 -0.48 14.24
CA HIS A 7 19.86 0.06 13.02
C HIS A 7 20.97 1.10 13.29
N ARG A 8 21.78 0.85 14.32
CA ARG A 8 22.94 1.67 14.70
C ARG A 8 24.26 0.92 14.55
N ASP A 9 24.30 -0.11 13.72
CA ASP A 9 25.49 -0.91 13.42
C ASP A 9 26.16 -1.50 14.67
N ILE A 10 25.35 -1.86 15.67
CA ILE A 10 25.82 -2.47 16.90
C ILE A 10 26.01 -3.96 16.63
N GLU A 11 27.26 -4.38 16.50
CA GLU A 11 27.68 -5.71 16.07
C GLU A 11 26.86 -6.85 16.68
N GLY A 12 26.67 -6.87 18.01
CA GLY A 12 25.89 -7.91 18.68
C GLY A 12 24.39 -7.91 18.31
N ASN A 13 23.79 -6.73 18.12
CA ASN A 13 22.39 -6.60 17.70
C ASN A 13 22.21 -7.02 16.24
N GLU A 14 23.18 -6.68 15.38
CA GLU A 14 23.16 -7.05 13.97
C GLU A 14 23.38 -8.54 13.74
N ALA A 15 24.31 -9.15 14.48
CA ALA A 15 24.54 -10.59 14.44
C ALA A 15 23.26 -11.36 14.81
N VAL A 16 22.54 -10.89 15.84
CA VAL A 16 21.24 -11.46 16.24
C VAL A 16 20.17 -11.24 15.16
N ASP A 17 20.09 -10.05 14.56
CA ASP A 17 19.14 -9.76 13.47
C ASP A 17 19.41 -10.62 12.22
N ILE A 18 20.67 -10.86 11.88
CA ILE A 18 21.09 -11.76 10.79
C ILE A 18 20.65 -13.19 11.09
N GLU A 19 20.92 -13.72 12.28
CA GLU A 19 20.50 -15.08 12.65
C GLU A 19 18.97 -15.20 12.73
N ALA A 20 18.28 -14.18 13.24
CA ALA A 20 16.82 -14.13 13.23
C ALA A 20 16.26 -14.17 11.80
N LYS A 21 16.85 -13.44 10.86
CA LYS A 21 16.49 -13.48 9.43
C LYS A 21 16.76 -14.85 8.81
N LYS A 22 17.86 -15.52 9.16
CA LYS A 22 18.16 -16.89 8.70
C LYS A 22 17.16 -17.91 9.24
N ALA A 23 16.72 -17.78 10.50
CA ALA A 23 15.75 -18.69 11.10
C ALA A 23 14.39 -18.65 10.37
N VAL A 24 13.99 -17.50 9.82
CA VAL A 24 12.78 -17.36 8.99
C VAL A 24 12.85 -18.19 7.70
N THR A 25 14.04 -18.32 7.10
CA THR A 25 14.21 -18.93 5.77
C THR A 25 14.68 -20.39 5.81
N VAL A 26 15.47 -20.78 6.81
CA VAL A 26 16.15 -22.09 6.86
C VAL A 26 15.73 -22.94 8.08
N GLY A 27 15.08 -22.37 9.10
CA GLY A 27 14.98 -23.03 10.41
C GLY A 27 13.74 -22.68 11.23
N SER A 28 12.56 -22.76 10.65
CA SER A 28 11.33 -22.72 11.45
C SER A 28 11.21 -24.01 12.29
N SER A 29 10.68 -23.89 13.51
CA SER A 29 10.31 -25.04 14.33
C SER A 29 9.34 -25.97 13.59
N ALA A 30 9.35 -27.26 13.94
CA ALA A 30 8.39 -28.21 13.37
C ALA A 30 6.95 -27.79 13.67
N ASP A 31 6.02 -28.10 12.77
CA ASP A 31 4.61 -27.66 12.86
C ASP A 31 3.94 -28.01 14.21
N LYS A 32 4.31 -29.16 14.79
CA LYS A 32 3.81 -29.62 16.09
C LYS A 32 4.23 -28.71 17.26
N ASP A 33 5.39 -28.09 17.16
CA ASP A 33 6.00 -27.24 18.18
C ASP A 33 5.53 -25.79 18.06
N LEU A 34 4.87 -25.43 16.95
CA LEU A 34 4.24 -24.13 16.77
C LEU A 34 2.94 -24.02 17.59
N PRO A 35 2.63 -22.80 18.11
CA PRO A 35 1.32 -22.51 18.64
C PRO A 35 0.23 -22.85 17.62
N VAL A 36 -0.90 -23.36 18.10
CA VAL A 36 -2.00 -23.88 17.25
C VAL A 36 -2.42 -22.93 16.13
N MET A 37 -2.34 -21.62 16.36
CA MET A 37 -2.71 -20.59 15.37
C MET A 37 -1.71 -20.43 14.22
N PHE A 38 -0.46 -20.83 14.41
CA PHE A 38 0.62 -20.73 13.42
C PHE A 38 0.93 -22.06 12.73
N ARG A 39 0.18 -23.12 13.05
CA ARG A 39 0.31 -24.41 12.37
C ARG A 39 -0.21 -24.31 10.94
N SER A 40 0.52 -24.90 10.00
CA SER A 40 0.31 -24.93 8.55
C SER A 40 -1.11 -25.32 8.11
N LYS A 41 -1.78 -26.19 8.88
CA LYS A 41 -3.18 -26.60 8.61
C LYS A 41 -4.21 -25.49 8.85
N LYS A 42 -3.85 -24.42 9.54
CA LYS A 42 -4.72 -23.26 9.79
C LYS A 42 -4.26 -22.08 8.95
N PRO A 43 -5.12 -21.53 8.07
CA PRO A 43 -4.77 -20.29 7.38
C PRO A 43 -4.69 -19.15 8.41
N LEU A 44 -3.63 -18.35 8.31
CA LEU A 44 -3.55 -17.13 9.11
C LEU A 44 -4.67 -16.17 8.73
N PRO A 45 -5.25 -15.44 9.70
CA PRO A 45 -6.25 -14.45 9.40
C PRO A 45 -5.65 -13.39 8.47
N LEU A 46 -6.44 -12.97 7.48
CA LEU A 46 -6.04 -11.91 6.57
C LEU A 46 -5.83 -10.62 7.38
N SER A 47 -4.66 -10.00 7.21
CA SER A 47 -4.42 -8.70 7.82
C SER A 47 -5.47 -7.69 7.35
N LYS A 48 -6.02 -6.93 8.31
CA LYS A 48 -7.00 -5.86 8.02
C LYS A 48 -6.46 -4.84 7.03
N SER A 49 -5.16 -4.53 7.09
CA SER A 49 -4.52 -3.60 6.14
C SER A 49 -4.45 -4.20 4.73
N ALA A 50 -4.04 -5.47 4.62
CA ALA A 50 -3.98 -6.17 3.34
C ALA A 50 -5.37 -6.27 2.68
N ALA A 51 -6.41 -6.58 3.46
CA ALA A 51 -7.79 -6.61 2.98
C ALA A 51 -8.25 -5.25 2.44
N LYS A 52 -7.98 -4.17 3.18
CA LYS A 52 -8.31 -2.79 2.76
C LYS A 52 -7.55 -2.39 1.50
N GLN A 53 -6.26 -2.72 1.40
CA GLN A 53 -5.44 -2.42 0.23
C GLN A 53 -5.95 -3.15 -1.02
N ALA A 54 -6.28 -4.44 -0.91
CA ALA A 54 -6.85 -5.22 -2.00
C ALA A 54 -8.19 -4.63 -2.47
N TYR A 55 -9.05 -4.24 -1.53
CA TYR A 55 -10.32 -3.58 -1.87
C TYR A 55 -10.11 -2.22 -2.55
N ALA A 56 -9.21 -1.38 -2.02
CA ALA A 56 -8.90 -0.08 -2.60
C ALA A 56 -8.30 -0.21 -4.00
N ALA A 57 -7.46 -1.22 -4.26
CA ALA A 57 -6.91 -1.50 -5.59
C ALA A 57 -8.04 -1.84 -6.59
N ARG A 58 -8.99 -2.70 -6.21
CA ARG A 58 -10.17 -3.03 -7.03
C ARG A 58 -11.02 -1.79 -7.31
N LEU A 59 -11.20 -0.93 -6.30
CA LEU A 59 -11.96 0.31 -6.45
C LEU A 59 -11.30 1.29 -7.42
N LYS A 60 -9.97 1.42 -7.39
CA LYS A 60 -9.22 2.26 -8.33
C LYS A 60 -9.44 1.80 -9.78
N VAL A 61 -9.33 0.50 -10.05
CA VAL A 61 -9.57 -0.07 -11.38
C VAL A 61 -11.00 0.22 -11.85
N ARG A 62 -12.00 -0.04 -11.00
CA ARG A 62 -13.39 0.25 -11.33
C ARG A 62 -13.63 1.74 -11.60
N SER A 63 -13.06 2.61 -10.77
CA SER A 63 -13.15 4.06 -10.96
C SER A 63 -12.55 4.51 -12.29
N ALA A 64 -11.42 3.93 -12.71
CA ALA A 64 -10.81 4.23 -13.99
C ALA A 64 -11.70 3.81 -15.17
N ILE A 65 -12.29 2.62 -15.11
CA ILE A 65 -13.24 2.13 -16.12
C ILE A 65 -14.50 3.00 -16.18
N MET A 66 -15.04 3.41 -15.03
CA MET A 66 -16.20 4.29 -15.00
C MET A 66 -15.87 5.68 -15.54
N PHE A 67 -14.69 6.21 -15.19
CA PHE A 67 -14.23 7.50 -15.65
C PHE A 67 -14.02 7.52 -17.17
N SER A 68 -13.45 6.47 -17.76
CA SER A 68 -13.23 6.38 -19.21
C SER A 68 -14.51 6.34 -20.04
N LYS A 69 -15.62 5.90 -19.44
CA LYS A 69 -16.95 5.88 -20.08
C LYS A 69 -17.65 7.24 -20.06
N LEU A 70 -17.16 8.21 -19.29
CA LEU A 70 -17.79 9.53 -19.23
C LEU A 70 -17.46 10.34 -20.49
N PRO A 71 -18.41 11.10 -21.05
CA PRO A 71 -18.14 11.99 -22.19
C PRO A 71 -16.99 12.96 -21.94
N ARG A 72 -16.85 13.41 -20.68
CA ARG A 72 -15.82 14.34 -20.24
C ARG A 72 -14.42 13.73 -20.14
N HIS A 73 -14.27 12.41 -20.28
CA HIS A 73 -12.97 11.74 -20.23
C HIS A 73 -11.99 12.32 -21.26
N ILE A 74 -12.46 12.57 -22.48
CA ILE A 74 -11.63 13.07 -23.58
C ILE A 74 -11.06 14.45 -23.24
N SER A 75 -11.91 15.37 -22.78
CA SER A 75 -11.47 16.70 -22.33
C SER A 75 -10.50 16.61 -21.15
N PHE A 76 -10.78 15.73 -20.19
CA PHE A 76 -9.92 15.55 -19.02
C PHE A 76 -8.54 14.96 -19.38
N CYS A 77 -8.46 14.00 -20.31
CA CYS A 77 -7.20 13.45 -20.77
C CYS A 77 -6.31 14.50 -21.43
N ARG A 78 -6.89 15.48 -22.16
CA ARG A 78 -6.13 16.60 -22.74
C ARG A 78 -5.38 17.43 -21.68
N ILE A 79 -5.90 17.48 -20.46
CA ILE A 79 -5.31 18.21 -19.34
C ILE A 79 -4.37 17.31 -18.53
N ASP A 80 -4.82 16.10 -18.19
CA ASP A 80 -4.04 15.10 -17.46
C ASP A 80 -4.22 13.71 -18.10
N ASN A 81 -3.26 13.30 -18.92
CA ASN A 81 -3.22 11.96 -19.52
C ASN A 81 -3.12 10.83 -18.48
N SER A 82 -2.80 11.14 -17.21
CA SER A 82 -2.81 10.15 -16.12
C SER A 82 -4.15 10.05 -15.39
N ALA A 83 -5.18 10.81 -15.80
CA ALA A 83 -6.51 10.76 -15.21
C ALA A 83 -7.13 9.34 -15.26
N PRO A 84 -7.81 8.87 -14.20
CA PRO A 84 -8.07 9.55 -12.93
C PRO A 84 -6.90 9.38 -11.95
N SER A 85 -5.96 10.32 -11.94
CA SER A 85 -4.84 10.40 -10.99
C SER A 85 -5.11 11.44 -9.92
N ASN A 86 -4.34 11.36 -8.83
CA ASN A 86 -4.33 12.39 -7.80
C ASN A 86 -3.62 13.68 -8.24
N LYS A 87 -3.02 13.77 -9.44
CA LYS A 87 -2.27 14.96 -9.87
C LYS A 87 -3.20 16.15 -10.03
N TYR A 88 -4.35 15.96 -10.69
CA TYR A 88 -5.38 17.00 -10.78
C TYR A 88 -5.83 17.48 -9.40
N GLN A 89 -6.10 16.55 -8.46
CA GLN A 89 -6.48 16.91 -7.09
C GLN A 89 -5.38 17.71 -6.38
N LYS A 90 -4.10 17.34 -6.55
CA LYS A 90 -2.97 18.08 -6.00
C LYS A 90 -2.84 19.49 -6.58
N LEU A 91 -3.10 19.64 -7.88
CA LEU A 91 -3.07 20.92 -8.59
C LEU A 91 -4.19 21.84 -8.10
N VAL A 92 -5.42 21.32 -8.05
CA VAL A 92 -6.60 22.08 -7.60
C VAL A 92 -6.59 22.39 -6.12
N ARG A 93 -5.88 21.62 -5.27
CA ARG A 93 -5.80 21.87 -3.82
C ARG A 93 -5.33 23.29 -3.47
N LYS A 94 -4.53 23.93 -4.32
CA LYS A 94 -4.01 25.29 -4.11
C LYS A 94 -4.86 26.38 -4.75
N LEU A 95 -5.91 26.01 -5.49
CA LEU A 95 -6.73 26.93 -6.27
C LEU A 95 -8.07 27.19 -5.56
N ALA A 96 -8.58 28.40 -5.70
CA ALA A 96 -9.94 28.70 -5.29
C ALA A 96 -10.92 27.95 -6.22
N ARG A 97 -12.10 27.61 -5.69
CA ARG A 97 -13.14 26.89 -6.43
C ARG A 97 -13.46 27.49 -7.83
N PRO A 98 -13.50 28.82 -8.04
CA PRO A 98 -13.71 29.41 -9.36
C PRO A 98 -12.58 29.08 -10.34
N GLN A 99 -11.33 29.15 -9.89
CA GLN A 99 -10.15 28.87 -10.71
C GLN A 99 -10.08 27.40 -11.10
N ALA A 100 -10.40 26.51 -10.15
CA ALA A 100 -10.47 25.07 -10.39
C ALA A 100 -11.57 24.68 -11.39
N SER A 101 -12.71 25.39 -11.35
CA SER A 101 -13.84 25.17 -12.26
C SER A 101 -13.44 25.44 -13.71
N ILE A 102 -12.70 26.53 -13.98
CA ILE A 102 -12.22 26.88 -15.32
C ILE A 102 -11.35 25.76 -15.90
N ILE A 103 -10.49 25.15 -15.09
CA ILE A 103 -9.62 24.05 -15.53
C ILE A 103 -10.46 22.81 -15.87
N ALA A 104 -11.53 22.52 -15.11
CA ALA A 104 -12.37 21.35 -15.33
C ALA A 104 -13.47 21.52 -16.40
N GLN A 105 -13.74 22.76 -16.81
CA GLN A 105 -14.84 23.13 -17.72
C GLN A 105 -14.42 23.31 -19.19
N LEU A 106 -13.13 23.14 -19.52
CA LEU A 106 -12.64 23.05 -20.90
C LEU A 106 -12.78 21.63 -21.47
#